data_AF-A0A516P243-F1
#
_entry.id   AF-A0A516P243-F1
#
_cell.length_a   1.000
_cell.length_b   1.000
_cell.length_c   1.000
_cell.angle_alpha   90.00
_cell.angle_beta   90.00
_cell.angle_gamma   90.00
#
_symmetry.space_group_name_H-M   'P 1'
#
loop_
_entity.id
_entity.type
_entity.pdbx_description
1 polymer ?
#
loop_
_entity_poly.entity_id
_entity_poly.type
_entity_poly.pdbx_seq_one_letter_code
_entity_poly.pdbx_strand_id
1 'polypeptide(L)'
;MTLDITKLSPEERKNLVAQAKQIEKQEKEQRVNDLQALEDIAKEVVPVSFALLLEASDNLAKAKEQVFKNFIDYLEMKIDTIGIKSNQQSHTITYGNHSIKLGYRITDGYTDDAGYGLAMVHKFLATLAKDENSKKLLATISRLLQKNAKGDLDSKKVLELRQIADKYYADTDFQKGLEIIQNSYKPKISKWFIEAYLIDGTGIEQSVPLSITGVNLPDDVDLTFLLPKETE
;
A
#
# COMPACT_ATOMS: atom_id res chain seq x y z
N MET A 1 7.47 46.87 -20.82
CA MET A 1 8.02 48.19 -20.49
C MET A 1 8.90 48.04 -19.27
N THR A 2 10.19 48.33 -19.36
CA THR A 2 11.14 48.31 -18.23
C THR A 2 11.24 49.71 -17.64
N LEU A 3 10.97 49.85 -16.34
CA LEU A 3 11.11 51.12 -15.63
C LEU A 3 12.59 51.39 -15.33
N ASP A 4 13.16 52.45 -15.90
CA ASP A 4 14.54 52.87 -15.63
C ASP A 4 14.59 53.78 -14.39
N ILE A 5 14.83 53.14 -13.25
CA ILE A 5 14.94 53.76 -11.92
C ILE A 5 16.05 54.83 -11.82
N THR A 6 16.98 54.90 -12.78
CA THR A 6 18.07 55.90 -12.77
C THR A 6 17.65 57.28 -13.29
N LYS A 7 16.45 57.40 -13.88
CA LYS A 7 15.89 58.66 -14.41
C LYS A 7 14.92 59.36 -13.45
N LEU A 8 14.59 58.73 -12.33
CA LEU A 8 13.72 59.28 -11.30
C LEU A 8 14.48 60.22 -10.36
N SER A 9 13.80 61.26 -9.87
CA SER A 9 14.32 62.17 -8.85
C SER A 9 14.57 61.45 -7.52
N PRO A 10 15.45 61.97 -6.65
CA PRO A 10 15.73 61.38 -5.34
C PRO A 10 14.47 61.18 -4.47
N GLU A 11 13.48 62.07 -4.58
CA GLU A 11 12.21 61.97 -3.86
C GLU A 11 11.30 60.87 -4.44
N GLU A 12 11.19 60.75 -5.76
CA GLU A 12 10.42 59.69 -6.42
C GLU A 12 10.97 58.30 -6.10
N ARG A 13 12.30 58.13 -6.07
CA ARG A 13 12.93 56.86 -5.67
C ARG A 13 12.63 56.51 -4.22
N LYS A 14 12.66 57.50 -3.32
CA LYS A 14 12.35 57.30 -1.90
C LYS A 14 10.88 56.88 -1.70
N ASN A 15 9.97 57.49 -2.45
CA ASN A 15 8.54 57.15 -2.44
C ASN A 15 8.27 55.74 -3.00
N LEU A 16 8.93 55.33 -4.09
CA LEU A 16 8.79 53.97 -4.63
C LEU A 16 9.30 52.89 -3.66
N VAL A 17 10.43 53.14 -2.98
CA VAL A 17 10.94 52.21 -1.96
C VAL A 17 9.99 52.12 -0.76
N ALA A 18 9.39 53.25 -0.36
CA ALA A 18 8.38 53.26 0.71
C ALA A 18 7.11 52.48 0.31
N GLN A 19 6.62 52.67 -0.92
CA GLN A 19 5.49 51.92 -1.46
C GLN A 19 5.79 50.42 -1.56
N ALA A 20 6.96 50.02 -2.06
CA ALA A 20 7.36 48.61 -2.13
C ALA A 20 7.41 47.95 -0.74
N LYS A 21 7.98 48.63 0.26
CA LYS A 21 7.98 48.14 1.65
C LYS A 21 6.58 48.02 2.24
N GLN A 22 5.67 48.94 1.89
CA GLN A 22 4.29 48.88 2.35
C GLN A 22 3.52 47.73 1.71
N ILE A 23 3.74 47.48 0.41
CA ILE A 23 3.17 46.34 -0.32
C ILE A 23 3.68 45.03 0.30
N GLU A 24 5.00 44.87 0.48
CA GLU A 24 5.57 43.67 1.11
C GLU A 24 5.02 43.43 2.52
N LYS A 25 4.82 44.51 3.29
CA LYS A 25 4.24 44.41 4.64
C LYS A 25 2.78 43.95 4.58
N GLN A 26 1.99 44.53 3.68
CA GLN A 26 0.59 44.14 3.47
C GLN A 26 0.47 42.69 2.98
N GLU A 27 1.32 42.26 2.04
CA GLU A 27 1.37 40.87 1.56
C GLU A 27 1.73 39.89 2.68
N LYS A 28 2.68 40.26 3.55
CA LYS A 28 3.04 39.45 4.73
C LYS A 28 1.90 39.37 5.73
N GLU A 29 1.25 40.50 6.03
CA GLU A 29 0.08 40.54 6.93
C GLU A 29 -1.08 39.72 6.37
N GLN A 30 -1.37 39.87 5.08
CA GLN A 30 -2.38 39.08 4.39
C GLN A 30 -2.07 37.59 4.43
N ARG A 31 -0.82 37.19 4.16
CA ARG A 31 -0.40 35.79 4.25
C ARG A 31 -0.56 35.22 5.67
N VAL A 32 -0.26 36.00 6.71
CA VAL A 32 -0.48 35.57 8.10
C VAL A 32 -1.96 35.38 8.37
N ASN A 33 -2.81 36.31 7.91
CA ASN A 33 -4.27 36.20 8.06
C ASN A 33 -4.83 34.99 7.29
N ASP A 34 -4.36 34.73 6.08
CA ASP A 34 -4.77 33.57 5.27
C ASP A 34 -4.39 32.26 5.96
N LEU A 35 -3.19 32.18 6.53
CA LEU A 35 -2.75 31.01 7.30
C LEU A 35 -3.61 30.79 8.55
N GLN A 36 -3.97 31.88 9.25
CA GLN A 36 -4.86 31.79 10.41
C GLN A 36 -6.26 31.32 9.99
N ALA A 37 -6.81 31.86 8.90
CA ALA A 37 -8.11 31.45 8.37
C ALA A 37 -8.12 29.97 7.97
N LEU A 38 -7.04 29.47 7.34
CA LEU A 38 -6.89 28.04 7.03
C LEU A 38 -6.84 27.19 8.31
N GLU A 39 -6.14 27.64 9.34
CA GLU A 39 -6.09 26.94 10.63
C GLU A 39 -7.46 26.88 11.30
N ASP A 40 -8.22 27.97 11.26
CA ASP A 40 -9.55 28.04 11.86
C ASP A 40 -10.56 27.18 11.09
N ILE A 41 -10.53 27.18 9.75
CA ILE A 41 -11.29 26.22 8.93
C ILE A 41 -10.91 24.79 9.30
N ALA A 42 -9.63 24.49 9.46
CA ALA A 42 -9.19 23.14 9.83
C ALA A 42 -9.69 22.74 11.22
N LYS A 43 -9.64 23.64 12.21
CA LYS A 43 -10.15 23.40 13.57
C LYS A 43 -11.64 23.06 13.58
N GLU A 44 -12.42 23.65 12.68
CA GLU A 44 -13.87 23.38 12.57
C GLU A 44 -14.17 22.11 11.77
N VAL A 45 -13.54 21.95 10.60
CA VAL A 45 -13.91 20.90 9.62
C VAL A 45 -13.28 19.54 9.96
N VAL A 46 -12.04 19.52 10.46
CA VAL A 46 -11.32 18.26 10.72
C VAL A 46 -12.05 17.39 11.76
N PRO A 47 -12.45 17.89 12.94
CA PRO A 47 -13.11 17.05 13.95
C PRO A 47 -14.43 16.44 13.45
N VAL A 48 -15.24 17.23 12.74
CA VAL A 48 -16.53 16.77 12.18
C VAL A 48 -16.31 15.71 11.10
N SER A 49 -15.37 15.96 10.19
CA SER A 49 -15.01 15.00 9.14
C SER A 49 -14.44 13.71 9.72
N PHE A 50 -13.61 13.82 10.76
CA PHE A 50 -13.02 12.66 11.44
C PHE A 50 -14.09 11.81 12.15
N ALA A 51 -15.08 12.44 12.78
CA ALA A 51 -16.20 11.73 13.40
C ALA A 51 -17.00 10.90 12.37
N LEU A 52 -17.26 11.47 11.18
CA LEU A 52 -17.90 10.75 10.08
C LEU A 52 -17.08 9.55 9.60
N LEU A 53 -15.75 9.72 9.47
CA LEU A 53 -14.85 8.62 9.08
C LEU A 53 -14.80 7.51 10.14
N LEU A 54 -14.86 7.86 11.42
CA LEU A 54 -14.95 6.88 12.51
C LEU A 54 -16.25 6.08 12.43
N GLU A 55 -17.38 6.75 12.19
CA GLU A 55 -18.68 6.09 12.04
C GLU A 55 -18.69 5.12 10.84
N ALA A 56 -18.17 5.55 9.69
CA ALA A 56 -18.06 4.69 8.51
C ALA A 56 -17.18 3.45 8.79
N SER A 57 -16.05 3.64 9.49
CA SER A 57 -15.16 2.54 9.89
C SER A 57 -15.84 1.58 10.86
N ASP A 58 -16.58 2.08 11.84
CA ASP A 58 -17.32 1.28 12.82
C ASP A 58 -18.46 0.48 12.16
N ASN A 59 -19.19 1.09 11.22
CA ASN A 59 -20.21 0.42 10.43
C ASN A 59 -19.62 -0.74 9.61
N LEU A 60 -18.46 -0.55 8.98
CA LEU A 60 -17.75 -1.64 8.28
C LEU A 60 -17.30 -2.74 9.24
N ALA A 61 -16.82 -2.39 10.44
CA ALA A 61 -16.41 -3.37 11.44
C ALA A 61 -17.59 -4.22 11.93
N LYS A 62 -18.72 -3.60 12.26
CA LYS A 62 -19.96 -4.26 12.65
C LYS A 62 -20.52 -5.16 11.55
N ALA A 63 -20.56 -4.65 10.31
CA ALA A 63 -21.00 -5.44 9.15
C ALA A 63 -20.10 -6.68 8.97
N LYS A 64 -18.77 -6.51 9.06
CA LYS A 64 -17.82 -7.60 8.96
C LYS A 64 -18.04 -8.65 10.05
N GLU A 65 -18.16 -8.24 11.31
CA GLU A 65 -18.43 -9.13 12.43
C GLU A 65 -19.72 -9.93 12.21
N GLN A 66 -20.82 -9.24 11.87
CA GLN A 66 -22.12 -9.87 11.70
C GLN A 66 -22.12 -10.87 10.54
N VAL A 67 -21.52 -10.52 9.40
CA VAL A 67 -21.43 -11.43 8.26
C VAL A 67 -20.62 -12.67 8.61
N PHE A 68 -19.46 -12.53 9.26
CA PHE A 68 -18.70 -13.71 9.70
C PHE A 68 -19.54 -14.59 10.63
N LYS A 69 -20.22 -14.00 11.64
CA LYS A 69 -21.12 -14.74 12.55
C LYS A 69 -22.22 -15.51 11.80
N ASN A 70 -22.85 -14.88 10.81
CA ASN A 70 -23.92 -15.50 10.03
C ASN A 70 -23.46 -16.73 9.24
N PHE A 71 -22.17 -16.83 8.91
CA PHE A 71 -21.62 -17.91 8.10
C PHE A 71 -20.79 -18.93 8.90
N ILE A 72 -20.65 -18.80 10.23
CA ILE A 72 -19.90 -19.77 11.06
C ILE A 72 -20.45 -21.18 10.84
N ASP A 73 -21.74 -21.39 11.14
CA ASP A 73 -22.38 -22.70 11.04
C ASP A 73 -22.32 -23.27 9.62
N TYR A 74 -22.50 -22.41 8.60
CA TYR A 74 -22.40 -22.80 7.21
C TYR A 74 -20.99 -23.30 6.86
N LEU A 75 -19.95 -22.60 7.31
CA LEU A 75 -18.55 -22.95 7.04
C LEU A 75 -18.14 -24.21 7.80
N GLU A 76 -18.54 -24.36 9.06
CA GLU A 76 -18.30 -25.56 9.87
C GLU A 76 -18.95 -26.79 9.22
N MET A 77 -20.25 -26.71 8.92
CA MET A 77 -20.98 -27.80 8.26
C MET A 77 -20.39 -28.17 6.90
N LYS A 78 -19.92 -27.17 6.13
CA LYS A 78 -19.26 -27.42 4.84
C LYS A 78 -17.96 -28.21 5.01
N ILE A 79 -17.14 -27.87 6.00
CA ILE A 79 -15.88 -28.58 6.28
C ILE A 79 -16.17 -30.02 6.69
N ASP A 80 -17.13 -30.22 7.59
CA ASP A 80 -17.51 -31.55 8.07
C ASP A 80 -18.07 -32.44 6.96
N THR A 81 -18.89 -31.87 6.06
CA THR A 81 -19.50 -32.61 4.94
C THR A 81 -18.47 -33.02 3.88
N ILE A 82 -17.50 -32.16 3.57
CA ILE A 82 -16.50 -32.42 2.52
C ILE A 82 -15.42 -33.41 3.02
N GLY A 83 -15.25 -33.56 4.33
CA GLY A 83 -14.33 -34.54 4.93
C GLY A 83 -12.84 -34.28 4.68
N ILE A 84 -12.51 -33.19 3.98
CA ILE A 84 -11.14 -32.76 3.69
C ILE A 84 -11.01 -31.32 4.16
N LYS A 85 -10.11 -31.08 5.13
CA LYS A 85 -9.63 -29.73 5.43
C LYS A 85 -8.84 -29.23 4.22
N SER A 86 -9.53 -28.52 3.34
CA SER A 86 -8.90 -27.87 2.19
C SER A 86 -7.96 -26.77 2.68
N ASN A 87 -6.80 -26.60 2.03
CA ASN A 87 -5.90 -25.44 2.22
C ASN A 87 -6.50 -24.13 1.65
N GLN A 88 -7.81 -24.06 1.52
CA GLN A 88 -8.53 -22.94 0.92
C GLN A 88 -8.52 -21.76 1.88
N GLN A 89 -7.96 -20.63 1.44
CA GLN A 89 -7.88 -19.40 2.25
C GLN A 89 -9.15 -18.54 2.20
N SER A 90 -10.08 -18.86 1.29
CA SER A 90 -11.33 -18.12 1.12
C SER A 90 -12.45 -18.96 0.54
N HIS A 91 -13.67 -18.77 1.02
CA HIS A 91 -14.87 -19.45 0.55
C HIS A 91 -15.82 -18.45 -0.10
N THR A 92 -16.20 -18.74 -1.35
CA THR A 92 -17.27 -18.01 -2.05
C THR A 92 -18.59 -18.77 -1.88
N ILE A 93 -19.64 -18.06 -1.50
CA ILE A 93 -21.01 -18.52 -1.41
C ILE A 93 -21.87 -17.63 -2.30
N THR A 94 -22.63 -18.25 -3.21
CA THR A 94 -23.49 -17.54 -4.17
C THR A 94 -24.91 -18.03 -4.05
N TYR A 95 -25.88 -17.10 -3.97
CA TYR A 95 -27.31 -17.40 -3.98
C TYR A 95 -28.08 -16.35 -4.77
N GLY A 96 -28.80 -16.79 -5.81
CA GLY A 96 -29.47 -15.89 -6.75
C GLY A 96 -28.45 -14.97 -7.43
N ASN A 97 -28.67 -13.67 -7.35
CA ASN A 97 -27.80 -12.63 -7.89
C ASN A 97 -26.79 -12.06 -6.87
N HIS A 98 -26.58 -12.72 -5.73
CA HIS A 98 -25.65 -12.26 -4.69
C HIS A 98 -24.51 -13.27 -4.52
N SER A 99 -23.28 -12.77 -4.43
CA SER A 99 -22.09 -13.57 -4.13
C SER A 99 -21.28 -12.94 -3.01
N ILE A 100 -20.92 -13.72 -2.00
CA ILE A 100 -20.10 -13.30 -0.86
C ILE A 100 -18.88 -14.20 -0.78
N LYS A 101 -17.70 -13.60 -0.68
CA LYS A 101 -16.44 -14.30 -0.49
C LYS A 101 -15.81 -13.91 0.85
N LEU A 102 -15.67 -14.91 1.72
CA LEU A 102 -15.11 -14.78 3.06
C LEU A 102 -13.74 -15.44 3.09
N GLY A 103 -12.75 -14.82 3.71
CA GLY A 103 -11.45 -15.45 3.81
C GLY A 103 -10.46 -14.68 4.66
N TYR A 104 -9.21 -15.12 4.60
CA TYR A 104 -8.09 -14.46 5.26
C TYR A 104 -6.91 -14.28 4.31
N ARG A 105 -6.16 -13.22 4.52
CA ARG A 105 -4.90 -12.94 3.83
C ARG A 105 -3.76 -13.41 4.70
N ILE A 106 -2.77 -14.05 4.11
CA ILE A 106 -1.51 -14.36 4.78
C ILE A 106 -0.42 -13.35 4.40
N THR A 107 0.51 -13.12 5.32
CA THR A 107 1.79 -12.49 5.04
C THR A 107 2.88 -13.50 5.25
N ASP A 108 3.96 -13.34 4.48
CA ASP A 108 5.16 -14.14 4.67
C ASP A 108 5.73 -13.91 6.07
N GLY A 109 6.28 -14.98 6.64
CA GLY A 109 6.93 -14.96 7.94
C GLY A 109 7.96 -16.08 7.98
N TYR A 110 9.04 -15.88 8.72
CA TYR A 110 10.13 -16.85 8.85
C TYR A 110 10.58 -16.97 10.30
N THR A 111 11.10 -18.14 10.67
CA THR A 111 11.86 -18.30 11.93
C THR A 111 13.25 -17.68 11.79
N ASP A 112 13.95 -17.55 12.93
CA ASP A 112 15.32 -17.02 12.95
C ASP A 112 16.29 -17.84 12.07
N ASP A 113 15.95 -19.10 11.78
CA ASP A 113 16.76 -19.99 10.93
C ASP A 113 16.92 -19.48 9.49
N ALA A 114 15.98 -18.67 9.00
CA ALA A 114 16.11 -18.02 7.70
C ALA A 114 17.37 -17.15 7.62
N GLY A 115 17.83 -16.59 8.74
CA GLY A 115 19.08 -15.84 8.82
C GLY A 115 20.30 -16.70 8.49
N TYR A 116 20.36 -17.93 8.98
CA TYR A 116 21.44 -18.88 8.67
C TYR A 116 21.43 -19.26 7.20
N GLY A 117 20.25 -19.55 6.64
CA GLY A 117 20.11 -19.84 5.21
C GLY A 117 20.53 -18.66 4.33
N LEU A 118 20.16 -17.43 4.71
CA LEU A 118 20.52 -16.21 3.97
C LEU A 118 22.04 -15.98 3.99
N ALA A 119 22.69 -16.18 5.13
CA ALA A 119 24.15 -16.08 5.24
C ALA A 119 24.86 -17.10 4.33
N MET A 120 24.35 -18.33 4.26
CA MET A 120 24.88 -19.38 3.40
C MET A 120 24.72 -19.03 1.92
N VAL A 121 23.55 -18.52 1.52
CA VAL A 121 23.31 -18.02 0.16
C VAL A 121 24.27 -16.89 -0.20
N HIS A 122 24.40 -15.87 0.65
CA HIS A 122 25.31 -14.75 0.40
C HIS A 122 26.77 -15.20 0.30
N LYS A 123 27.20 -16.11 1.16
CA LYS A 123 28.56 -16.68 1.11
C LYS A 123 28.81 -17.38 -0.22
N PHE A 124 27.88 -18.20 -0.69
CA PHE A 124 28.01 -18.88 -1.97
C PHE A 124 28.03 -17.89 -3.14
N LEU A 125 27.09 -16.93 -3.18
CA LEU A 125 27.04 -15.92 -4.24
C LEU A 125 28.34 -15.12 -4.34
N ALA A 126 28.98 -14.81 -3.21
CA ALA A 126 30.28 -14.14 -3.20
C ALA A 126 31.40 -14.94 -3.90
N THR A 127 31.34 -16.28 -3.90
CA THR A 127 32.32 -17.13 -4.60
C THR A 127 32.18 -17.08 -6.13
N LEU A 128 31.02 -16.65 -6.63
CA LEU A 128 30.73 -16.56 -8.06
C LEU A 128 31.14 -15.21 -8.68
N ALA A 129 31.50 -14.23 -7.85
CA ALA A 129 31.88 -12.89 -8.30
C ALA A 129 33.29 -12.89 -8.90
N LYS A 130 33.40 -13.00 -10.23
CA LYS A 130 34.70 -13.02 -10.95
C LYS A 130 35.06 -11.68 -11.59
N ASP A 131 34.06 -10.92 -12.03
CA ASP A 131 34.20 -9.65 -12.74
C ASP A 131 33.11 -8.63 -12.32
N GLU A 132 33.27 -7.36 -12.72
CA GLU A 132 32.34 -6.28 -12.35
C GLU A 132 30.89 -6.50 -12.84
N ASN A 133 30.68 -7.18 -13.97
CA ASN A 133 29.33 -7.49 -14.45
C ASN A 133 28.71 -8.61 -13.61
N SER A 134 29.47 -9.65 -13.28
CA SER A 134 29.03 -10.71 -12.37
C SER A 134 28.69 -10.16 -10.98
N LYS A 135 29.45 -9.19 -10.46
CA LYS A 135 29.15 -8.51 -9.18
C LYS A 135 27.81 -7.76 -9.22
N LYS A 136 27.51 -7.03 -10.31
CA LYS A 136 26.23 -6.33 -10.48
C LYS A 136 25.04 -7.29 -10.55
N LEU A 137 25.21 -8.41 -11.25
CA LEU A 137 24.19 -9.46 -11.32
C LEU A 137 23.94 -10.10 -9.95
N LEU A 138 25.00 -10.41 -9.21
CA LEU A 138 24.90 -10.98 -7.86
C LEU A 138 24.26 -10.00 -6.87
N ALA A 139 24.59 -8.71 -6.96
CA ALA A 139 23.91 -7.68 -6.16
C ALA A 139 22.40 -7.62 -6.44
N THR A 140 22.00 -7.87 -7.69
CA THR A 140 20.59 -7.96 -8.08
C THR A 140 19.91 -9.17 -7.44
N ILE A 141 20.57 -10.33 -7.44
CA ILE A 141 20.07 -11.56 -6.80
C ILE A 141 19.98 -11.39 -5.28
N SER A 142 21.00 -10.81 -4.64
CA SER A 142 20.96 -10.50 -3.20
C SER A 142 19.83 -9.52 -2.87
N ARG A 143 19.49 -8.59 -3.78
CA ARG A 143 18.33 -7.71 -3.63
C ARG A 143 17.00 -8.46 -3.68
N LEU A 144 16.91 -9.56 -4.43
CA LEU A 144 15.71 -10.40 -4.44
C LEU A 144 15.47 -11.08 -3.09
N LEU A 145 16.53 -11.36 -2.34
CA LEU A 145 16.49 -11.92 -0.99
C LEU A 145 16.54 -10.85 0.11
N GLN A 146 16.35 -9.57 -0.23
CA GLN A 146 16.19 -8.55 0.79
C GLN A 146 14.84 -8.68 1.47
N LYS A 147 14.86 -8.48 2.79
CA LYS A 147 13.66 -8.36 3.59
C LYS A 147 12.83 -7.17 3.09
N ASN A 148 11.52 -7.38 3.01
CA ASN A 148 10.56 -6.32 2.70
C ASN A 148 10.49 -5.31 3.86
N ALA A 149 9.68 -4.25 3.71
CA ALA A 149 9.51 -3.22 4.74
C ALA A 149 9.02 -3.75 6.11
N LYS A 150 8.46 -4.97 6.15
CA LYS A 150 8.00 -5.64 7.38
C LYS A 150 9.07 -6.55 8.00
N GLY A 151 10.24 -6.68 7.39
CA GLY A 151 11.34 -7.51 7.89
C GLY A 151 11.30 -8.97 7.44
N ASP A 152 10.40 -9.34 6.53
CA ASP A 152 10.23 -10.72 6.04
C ASP A 152 10.75 -10.89 4.61
N LEU A 153 11.17 -12.11 4.26
CA LEU A 153 11.56 -12.47 2.90
C LEU A 153 10.32 -12.68 2.02
N ASP A 154 10.45 -12.48 0.72
CA ASP A 154 9.38 -12.77 -0.24
C ASP A 154 9.38 -14.26 -0.60
N SER A 155 8.33 -14.99 -0.21
CA SER A 155 8.26 -16.44 -0.41
C SER A 155 8.28 -16.85 -1.88
N LYS A 156 7.74 -16.01 -2.78
CA LYS A 156 7.75 -16.29 -4.22
C LYS A 156 9.17 -16.23 -4.77
N LYS A 157 9.94 -15.20 -4.38
CA LYS A 157 11.33 -15.06 -4.79
C LYS A 157 12.21 -16.18 -4.26
N VAL A 158 12.00 -16.58 -2.99
CA VAL A 158 12.69 -17.73 -2.40
C VAL A 158 12.39 -19.02 -3.18
N LEU A 159 11.12 -19.24 -3.56
CA LEU A 159 10.73 -20.40 -4.36
C LEU A 159 11.34 -20.39 -5.76
N GLU A 160 11.32 -19.26 -6.46
CA GLU A 160 11.94 -19.11 -7.78
C GLU A 160 13.46 -19.38 -7.71
N LEU A 161 14.14 -18.79 -6.73
CA LEU A 161 15.57 -19.03 -6.53
C LEU A 161 15.87 -20.48 -6.17
N ARG A 162 15.00 -21.14 -5.41
CA ARG A 162 15.14 -22.57 -5.13
C ARG A 162 15.09 -23.40 -6.41
N GLN A 163 14.12 -23.14 -7.29
CA GLN A 163 14.01 -23.87 -8.55
C GLN A 163 15.26 -23.68 -9.43
N ILE A 164 15.83 -22.47 -9.45
CA ILE A 164 17.11 -22.20 -10.12
C ILE A 164 18.25 -22.99 -9.46
N ALA A 165 18.31 -23.00 -8.14
CA ALA A 165 19.33 -23.72 -7.38
C ALA A 165 19.26 -25.23 -7.63
N ASP A 166 18.07 -25.82 -7.60
CA ASP A 166 17.85 -27.24 -7.86
C ASP A 166 18.27 -27.63 -9.29
N LYS A 167 18.08 -26.72 -10.26
CA LYS A 167 18.40 -26.98 -11.66
C LYS A 167 19.87 -26.80 -12.02
N TYR A 168 20.55 -25.80 -11.45
CA TYR A 168 21.88 -25.36 -11.90
C TYR A 168 22.97 -25.43 -10.82
N TYR A 169 22.59 -25.57 -9.55
CA TYR A 169 23.49 -25.46 -8.40
C TYR A 169 23.19 -26.53 -7.34
N ALA A 170 22.90 -27.75 -7.78
CA ALA A 170 22.65 -28.89 -6.90
C ALA A 170 23.86 -29.18 -6.00
N ASP A 171 23.60 -29.64 -4.77
CA ASP A 171 24.57 -29.99 -3.74
C ASP A 171 25.45 -28.84 -3.23
N THR A 172 25.11 -27.60 -3.59
CA THR A 172 25.84 -26.40 -3.15
C THR A 172 25.24 -25.75 -1.91
N ASP A 173 26.04 -24.89 -1.27
CA ASP A 173 25.60 -24.00 -0.19
C ASP A 173 24.44 -23.08 -0.64
N PHE A 174 24.31 -22.78 -1.94
CA PHE A 174 23.17 -22.02 -2.45
C PHE A 174 21.84 -22.76 -2.28
N GLN A 175 21.80 -24.01 -2.71
CA GLN A 175 20.61 -24.86 -2.60
C GLN A 175 20.27 -25.13 -1.14
N LYS A 176 21.27 -25.52 -0.33
CA LYS A 176 21.09 -25.79 1.11
C LYS A 176 20.63 -24.54 1.86
N GLY A 177 21.19 -23.37 1.53
CA GLY A 177 20.77 -22.11 2.13
C GLY A 177 19.31 -21.77 1.80
N LEU A 178 18.90 -21.94 0.54
CA LEU A 178 17.50 -21.74 0.13
C LEU A 178 16.55 -22.77 0.75
N GLU A 179 17.01 -24.00 0.97
CA GLU A 179 16.26 -25.02 1.68
C GLU A 179 15.97 -24.65 3.13
N ILE A 180 16.98 -24.15 3.84
CA ILE A 180 16.81 -23.66 5.22
C ILE A 180 15.81 -22.49 5.25
N ILE A 181 15.90 -21.56 4.29
CA ILE A 181 14.96 -20.44 4.17
C ILE A 181 13.53 -20.96 3.91
N GLN A 182 13.35 -21.94 3.02
CA GLN A 182 12.03 -22.52 2.76
C GLN A 182 11.46 -23.27 3.96
N ASN A 183 12.28 -24.08 4.63
CA ASN A 183 11.86 -24.86 5.79
C ASN A 183 11.52 -23.98 7.01
N SER A 184 12.11 -22.78 7.09
CA SER A 184 11.79 -21.78 8.10
C SER A 184 10.54 -20.95 7.78
N TYR A 185 9.89 -21.16 6.62
CA TYR A 185 8.68 -20.44 6.25
C TYR A 185 7.53 -20.74 7.22
N LYS A 186 7.02 -19.69 7.86
CA LYS A 186 5.89 -19.68 8.80
C LYS A 186 4.94 -18.55 8.40
N PRO A 187 4.03 -18.78 7.44
CA PRO A 187 3.06 -17.77 7.04
C PRO A 187 2.17 -17.40 8.23
N LYS A 188 1.87 -16.10 8.34
CA LYS A 188 1.02 -15.56 9.40
C LYS A 188 -0.26 -15.01 8.79
N ILE A 189 -1.40 -15.28 9.44
CA ILE A 189 -2.65 -14.62 9.07
C ILE A 189 -2.50 -13.13 9.36
N SER A 190 -2.77 -12.31 8.36
CA SER A 190 -2.67 -10.85 8.44
C SER A 190 -4.01 -10.20 8.67
N LYS A 191 -5.02 -10.53 7.86
CA LYS A 191 -6.35 -9.89 7.90
C LYS A 191 -7.43 -10.85 7.41
N TRP A 192 -8.53 -10.94 8.14
CA TRP A 192 -9.79 -11.45 7.60
C TRP A 192 -10.40 -10.46 6.63
N PHE A 193 -11.04 -10.93 5.57
CA PHE A 193 -11.65 -10.09 4.54
C PHE A 193 -13.00 -10.64 4.08
N ILE A 194 -13.80 -9.72 3.53
CA ILE A 194 -15.06 -9.97 2.87
C ILE A 194 -15.01 -9.25 1.52
N GLU A 195 -15.38 -9.96 0.46
CA GLU A 195 -15.68 -9.40 -0.86
C GLU A 195 -17.15 -9.73 -1.16
N ALA A 196 -17.87 -8.79 -1.77
CA ALA A 196 -19.29 -8.94 -2.10
C ALA A 196 -19.53 -8.51 -3.55
N TYR A 197 -20.40 -9.22 -4.24
CA TYR A 197 -20.70 -9.01 -5.65
C TYR A 197 -22.20 -9.14 -5.92
N LEU A 198 -22.68 -8.32 -6.85
CA LEU A 198 -24.03 -8.36 -7.41
C LEU A 198 -23.94 -8.81 -8.87
N ILE A 199 -24.70 -9.84 -9.24
CA ILE A 199 -24.83 -10.27 -10.63
C ILE A 199 -25.97 -9.45 -11.25
N ASP A 200 -25.67 -8.70 -12.30
CA ASP A 200 -26.69 -7.90 -12.98
C ASP A 200 -27.59 -8.77 -13.89
N GLY A 201 -28.63 -8.15 -14.47
CA GLY A 201 -29.59 -8.84 -15.35
C GLY A 201 -28.96 -9.40 -16.64
N THR A 202 -27.71 -9.09 -16.93
CA THR A 202 -26.94 -9.60 -18.08
C THR A 202 -25.93 -10.69 -17.68
N GLY A 203 -25.84 -11.02 -16.39
CA GLY A 203 -24.93 -12.03 -15.85
C GLY A 203 -23.54 -11.52 -15.50
N ILE A 204 -23.30 -10.19 -15.51
CA ILE A 204 -22.00 -9.61 -15.17
C ILE A 204 -21.94 -9.38 -13.65
N GLU A 205 -20.86 -9.87 -13.02
CA GLU A 205 -20.59 -9.63 -11.60
C GLU A 205 -20.02 -8.22 -11.39
N GLN A 206 -20.75 -7.42 -10.60
CA GLN A 206 -20.34 -6.10 -10.16
C GLN A 206 -19.90 -6.14 -8.70
N SER A 207 -18.65 -5.74 -8.44
CA SER A 207 -18.12 -5.70 -7.08
C SER A 207 -18.78 -4.59 -6.26
N VAL A 208 -19.25 -4.93 -5.06
CA VAL A 208 -19.71 -3.95 -4.08
C VAL A 208 -18.49 -3.37 -3.36
N PRO A 209 -18.23 -2.05 -3.43
CA PRO A 209 -17.06 -1.45 -2.80
C PRO A 209 -17.23 -1.40 -1.28
N LEU A 210 -16.39 -2.18 -0.57
CA LEU A 210 -16.33 -2.22 0.90
C LEU A 210 -15.09 -1.49 1.46
N SER A 211 -14.40 -0.72 0.61
CA SER A 211 -13.30 0.19 0.97
C SER A 211 -13.64 1.57 0.46
N ILE A 212 -13.38 2.61 1.27
CA ILE A 212 -13.63 4.01 0.88
C ILE A 212 -12.91 4.39 -0.42
N THR A 213 -11.73 3.81 -0.66
CA THR A 213 -10.95 4.01 -1.89
C THR A 213 -11.58 3.40 -3.15
N GLY A 214 -12.49 2.45 -2.98
CA GLY A 214 -13.21 1.80 -4.07
C GLY A 214 -14.55 2.46 -4.39
N VAL A 215 -14.96 3.48 -3.62
CA VAL A 215 -16.18 4.24 -3.86
C VAL A 215 -15.81 5.45 -4.71
N ASN A 216 -16.51 5.62 -5.84
CA ASN A 216 -16.32 6.79 -6.70
C ASN A 216 -16.91 8.03 -6.03
N LEU A 217 -16.22 9.16 -6.19
CA LEU A 217 -16.83 10.46 -5.89
C LEU A 217 -17.98 10.72 -6.86
N PRO A 218 -19.04 11.41 -6.42
CA PRO A 218 -20.10 11.83 -7.31
C PRO A 218 -19.60 12.93 -8.26
N ASP A 219 -20.25 13.06 -9.41
CA ASP A 219 -19.81 13.94 -10.51
C ASP A 219 -19.83 15.45 -10.15
N ASP A 220 -20.54 15.83 -9.08
CA ASP A 220 -20.63 17.20 -8.58
C ASP A 220 -19.42 17.63 -7.73
N VAL A 221 -18.52 16.72 -7.38
CA VAL A 221 -17.30 17.01 -6.60
C VAL A 221 -16.10 17.16 -7.53
N ASP A 222 -15.83 18.40 -7.96
CA ASP A 222 -14.68 18.72 -8.81
C ASP A 222 -13.41 18.98 -7.98
N LEU A 223 -12.43 18.08 -8.12
CA LEU A 223 -11.10 18.17 -7.50
C LEU A 223 -9.98 18.39 -8.50
N THR A 224 -10.30 18.75 -9.75
CA THR A 224 -9.29 18.92 -10.82
C THR A 224 -8.25 20.00 -10.48
N PHE A 225 -8.60 20.97 -9.63
CA PHE A 225 -7.67 21.99 -9.12
C PHE A 225 -6.47 21.42 -8.32
N LEU A 226 -6.56 20.17 -7.85
CA LEU A 226 -5.46 19.47 -7.18
C LEU A 226 -4.48 18.80 -8.16
N LEU A 227 -4.88 18.63 -9.43
CA LEU A 227 -4.05 17.96 -10.42
C LEU A 227 -2.89 18.87 -10.84
N PRO A 228 -1.71 18.31 -11.11
CA PRO A 228 -0.60 19.09 -11.64
C PRO A 228 -1.04 19.75 -12.95
N LYS A 229 -0.79 21.05 -13.07
CA LYS A 229 -0.97 21.74 -14.36
C LYS A 229 0.02 21.13 -15.35
N GLU A 230 -0.48 20.66 -16.49
CA GLU A 230 0.40 20.27 -17.58
C GLU A 230 1.26 21.50 -17.92
N THR A 231 2.58 21.36 -17.79
CA THR A 231 3.53 22.35 -18.30
C THR A 231 3.48 22.27 -19.82
N GLU A 232 2.84 23.26 -20.46
CA GLU A 232 3.02 23.56 -21.89
C GLU A 232 4.48 23.91 -22.22
#